data_AF-A0A8T6NAN5-F1
#
_entry.id   AF-A0A8T6NAN5-F1
#
_cell.length_a   1.000
_cell.length_b   1.000
_cell.length_c   1.000
_cell.angle_alpha   90.00
_cell.angle_beta   90.00
_cell.angle_gamma   90.00
#
_symmetry.space_group_name_H-M   'P 1'
#
loop_
_entity.id
_entity.type
_entity.pdbx_description
1 polymer ?
#
loop_
_entity_poly.entity_id
_entity_poly.type
_entity_poly.pdbx_seq_one_letter_code
_entity_poly.pdbx_strand_id
1 'polypeptide(L)'
;MSDFTYLEELAGQIKANRKYLNQIDDELKIINMKLHEIPLKKPTESAFAKMIGAEYDDQQGNLEKTKANLEAKKEELSTSIKNDTAKFINDMTSPELVIPLDPKATFKDGRVQYQYKNQTKFHNLFDFLSELLGLSAPLVVKDVLLSSTEVIVKVSNEYEAKQKFISSMNEIQKTLTIKKK
;
A
#
# COMPACT_ATOMS: atom_id res chain seq x y z
N MET A 1 0.20 -18.06 10.97
CA MET A 1 -1.01 -18.28 10.15
C MET A 1 -1.34 -16.94 9.52
N SER A 2 -1.30 -16.83 8.21
CA SER A 2 -1.56 -15.56 7.52
C SER A 2 -3.08 -15.42 7.35
N ASP A 3 -3.66 -14.38 7.94
CA ASP A 3 -5.09 -14.11 7.88
C ASP A 3 -5.39 -12.72 7.30
N PHE A 4 -6.65 -12.44 6.99
CA PHE A 4 -7.05 -11.14 6.46
C PHE A 4 -6.75 -9.96 7.40
N THR A 5 -6.72 -10.18 8.71
CA THR A 5 -6.39 -9.13 9.68
C THR A 5 -4.94 -8.70 9.51
N TYR A 6 -4.03 -9.67 9.45
CA TYR A 6 -2.62 -9.42 9.19
C TYR A 6 -2.40 -8.75 7.83
N LEU A 7 -3.09 -9.23 6.79
CA LEU A 7 -2.98 -8.66 5.44
C LEU A 7 -3.53 -7.23 5.36
N GLU A 8 -4.58 -6.91 6.12
CA GLU A 8 -5.12 -5.55 6.24
C GLU A 8 -4.12 -4.58 6.86
N GLU A 9 -3.48 -4.98 7.96
CA GLU A 9 -2.43 -4.20 8.62
C GLU A 9 -1.23 -4.00 7.69
N LEU A 10 -0.78 -5.08 7.03
CA LEU A 10 0.35 -5.03 6.09
C LEU A 10 0.05 -4.12 4.89
N ALA A 11 -1.15 -4.22 4.31
CA ALA A 11 -1.57 -3.33 3.24
C ALA A 11 -1.64 -1.86 3.70
N GLY A 12 -2.12 -1.62 4.92
CA GLY A 12 -2.11 -0.30 5.55
C GLY A 12 -0.69 0.27 5.68
N GLN A 13 0.26 -0.55 6.15
CA GLN A 13 1.67 -0.17 6.28
C GLN A 13 2.30 0.14 4.92
N ILE A 14 2.04 -0.66 3.89
CA ILE A 14 2.54 -0.42 2.53
C ILE A 14 2.04 0.92 2.00
N LYS A 15 0.73 1.21 2.16
CA LYS A 15 0.13 2.48 1.73
C LYS A 15 0.75 3.67 2.49
N ALA A 16 0.95 3.54 3.80
CA ALA A 16 1.58 4.58 4.61
C ALA A 16 3.04 4.83 4.18
N ASN A 17 3.82 3.76 3.99
CA ASN A 17 5.21 3.86 3.54
C ASN A 17 5.32 4.49 2.15
N ARG A 18 4.43 4.15 1.20
CA ARG A 18 4.38 4.79 -0.13
C ARG A 18 4.07 6.27 -0.05
N LYS A 19 3.12 6.66 0.80
CA LYS A 19 2.81 8.08 1.03
C LYS A 19 4.03 8.82 1.60
N TYR A 20 4.73 8.20 2.54
CA TYR A 20 5.92 8.80 3.14
C TYR A 20 7.08 8.89 2.14
N LEU A 21 7.25 7.90 1.27
CA LEU A 21 8.23 7.94 0.18
C LEU A 21 8.00 9.14 -0.75
N ASN A 22 6.74 9.40 -1.13
CA ASN A 22 6.40 10.57 -1.94
C ASN A 22 6.74 11.90 -1.23
N GLN A 23 6.53 11.98 0.08
CA GLN A 23 6.90 13.17 0.86
C GLN A 23 8.43 13.40 0.87
N ILE A 24 9.21 12.32 1.01
CA ILE A 24 10.67 12.39 0.92
C ILE A 24 11.11 12.86 -0.47
N ASP A 25 10.47 12.36 -1.53
CA ASP A 25 10.78 12.78 -2.90
C ASP A 25 10.50 14.28 -3.11
N ASP A 26 9.41 14.80 -2.56
CA ASP A 26 9.10 16.23 -2.63
C ASP A 26 10.09 17.07 -1.81
N GLU A 27 10.50 16.60 -0.63
CA GLU A 27 11.52 17.26 0.19
C GLU A 27 12.89 17.28 -0.51
N LEU A 28 13.28 16.18 -1.14
CA LEU A 28 14.50 16.08 -1.94
C LEU A 28 14.50 17.05 -3.13
N LYS A 29 13.35 17.25 -3.80
CA LYS A 29 13.24 18.27 -4.87
C LYS A 29 13.52 19.67 -4.33
N ILE A 30 12.94 20.01 -3.17
CA ILE A 30 13.15 21.32 -2.53
C ILE A 30 14.62 21.51 -2.15
N ILE A 31 15.25 20.50 -1.56
CA ILE A 31 16.66 20.59 -1.14
C ILE A 31 17.58 20.71 -2.36
N ASN A 32 17.35 19.94 -3.42
CA ASN A 32 18.13 20.03 -4.65
C ASN A 32 18.01 21.43 -5.29
N MET A 33 16.81 22.02 -5.28
CA MET A 33 16.61 23.39 -5.75
C MET A 33 17.40 24.39 -4.90
N LYS A 34 17.34 24.30 -3.57
CA LYS A 34 18.11 25.17 -2.66
C LYS A 34 19.61 25.03 -2.89
N LEU A 35 20.13 23.81 -3.00
CA LEU A 35 21.54 23.54 -3.28
C LEU A 35 21.99 24.14 -4.63
N HIS A 36 21.12 24.14 -5.64
CA HIS A 36 21.40 24.76 -6.93
C HIS A 36 21.42 26.29 -6.87
N GLU A 37 20.62 26.90 -6.01
CA GLU A 37 20.55 28.36 -5.86
C GLU A 37 21.71 28.95 -5.03
N ILE A 38 22.31 28.17 -4.11
CA ILE A 38 23.38 28.66 -3.21
C ILE A 38 24.54 29.29 -4.00
N PRO A 39 25.13 28.67 -5.02
CA PRO A 39 26.21 29.27 -5.79
C PRO A 39 25.83 30.60 -6.46
N LEU A 40 24.55 30.76 -6.83
CA LEU A 40 24.04 31.97 -7.48
C LEU A 40 23.84 33.12 -6.48
N LYS A 41 23.40 32.80 -5.26
CA LYS A 41 23.08 33.78 -4.20
C LYS A 41 24.28 34.13 -3.32
N LYS A 42 25.23 33.20 -3.16
CA LYS A 42 26.40 33.31 -2.28
C LYS A 42 27.21 34.60 -2.44
N PRO A 43 27.50 35.11 -3.66
CA PRO A 43 28.26 36.35 -3.79
C PRO A 43 27.54 37.56 -3.16
N THR A 44 26.23 37.68 -3.40
CA THR A 44 25.40 38.78 -2.90
C THR A 44 25.21 38.68 -1.39
N GLU A 45 24.82 37.50 -0.89
CA GLU A 45 24.55 37.27 0.53
C GLU A 45 25.82 37.41 1.39
N SER A 46 26.95 36.88 0.91
CA SER A 46 28.24 37.03 1.60
C SER A 46 28.70 38.50 1.64
N ALA A 47 28.51 39.26 0.56
CA ALA A 47 28.82 40.68 0.54
C ALA A 47 27.94 41.47 1.51
N PHE A 48 26.63 41.18 1.53
CA PHE A 48 25.69 41.80 2.45
C PHE A 48 26.05 41.53 3.92
N ALA A 49 26.29 40.26 4.28
CA ALA A 49 26.70 39.86 5.63
C ALA A 49 27.96 40.61 6.10
N LYS A 50 28.98 40.71 5.23
CA LYS A 50 30.20 41.49 5.52
C LYS A 50 29.91 42.97 5.77
N MET A 51 29.02 43.59 4.98
CA MET A 51 28.66 45.01 5.13
C MET A 51 27.95 45.32 6.45
N ILE A 52 27.16 44.37 6.97
CA ILE A 52 26.44 44.54 8.24
C ILE A 52 27.21 43.98 9.45
N GLY A 53 28.43 43.46 9.26
CA GLY A 53 29.24 42.87 10.33
C GLY A 53 28.75 41.51 10.84
N ALA A 54 27.98 40.78 10.03
CA ALA A 54 27.48 39.44 10.35
C ALA A 54 28.32 38.33 9.68
N GLU A 55 28.29 37.13 10.26
CA GLU A 55 28.87 35.93 9.66
C GLU A 55 27.88 35.30 8.66
N TYR A 56 28.38 34.87 7.50
CA TYR A 56 27.58 34.22 6.46
C TYR A 56 27.73 32.69 6.54
N ASP A 57 26.65 32.00 6.86
CA ASP A 57 26.51 30.55 6.76
C ASP A 57 25.73 30.21 5.47
N ASP A 58 26.38 29.58 4.50
CA ASP A 58 25.73 29.19 3.25
C ASP A 58 24.84 27.93 3.39
N GLN A 59 24.83 27.31 4.57
CA GLN A 59 24.05 26.12 4.91
C GLN A 59 24.30 24.92 3.99
N GLN A 60 25.29 25.01 3.09
CA GLN A 60 25.48 24.02 2.02
C GLN A 60 25.79 22.66 2.61
N GLY A 61 26.72 22.61 3.58
CA GLY A 61 27.07 21.37 4.27
C GLY A 61 25.91 20.75 5.06
N ASN A 62 24.99 21.56 5.61
CA ASN A 62 23.80 21.05 6.29
C ASN A 62 22.79 20.48 5.30
N LEU A 63 22.56 21.17 4.17
CA LEU A 63 21.66 20.71 3.12
C LEU A 63 22.18 19.44 2.42
N GLU A 64 23.48 19.32 2.19
CA GLU A 64 24.10 18.10 1.65
C GLU A 64 23.94 16.91 2.61
N LYS A 65 24.14 17.12 3.92
CA LYS A 65 23.87 16.09 4.94
C LYS A 65 22.41 15.66 4.98
N THR A 66 21.48 16.62 4.98
CA THR A 66 20.05 16.32 4.96
C THR A 66 19.66 15.57 3.69
N LYS A 67 20.18 15.98 2.52
CA LYS A 67 19.98 15.26 1.26
C LYS A 67 20.46 13.81 1.36
N ALA A 68 21.68 13.57 1.83
CA ALA A 68 22.22 12.22 1.97
C ALA A 68 21.37 11.35 2.90
N ASN A 69 20.92 11.89 4.03
CA ASN A 69 20.03 11.19 4.96
C ASN A 69 18.67 10.84 4.33
N LEU A 70 18.09 11.76 3.57
CA LEU A 70 16.81 11.54 2.87
C LEU A 70 16.96 10.52 1.74
N GLU A 71 18.07 10.53 1.00
CA GLU A 71 18.37 9.53 -0.04
C GLU A 71 18.54 8.13 0.57
N ALA A 72 19.26 8.00 1.68
CA ALA A 72 19.37 6.73 2.41
C ALA A 72 17.99 6.24 2.89
N LYS A 73 17.19 7.13 3.50
CA LYS A 73 15.85 6.79 3.98
C LYS A 73 14.90 6.41 2.84
N LYS A 74 15.03 7.05 1.68
CA LYS A 74 14.29 6.72 0.47
C LYS A 74 14.61 5.30 0.01
N GLU A 75 15.88 4.90 -0.01
CA GLU A 75 16.31 3.56 -0.38
C GLU A 75 15.80 2.50 0.59
N GLU A 76 15.91 2.75 1.90
CA GLU A 76 15.38 1.88 2.96
C GLU A 76 13.87 1.67 2.81
N LEU A 77 13.10 2.75 2.66
CA LEU A 77 11.65 2.69 2.48
C LEU A 77 11.26 1.98 1.17
N SER A 78 11.97 2.25 0.08
CA SER A 78 11.73 1.58 -1.20
C SER A 78 11.95 0.07 -1.08
N THR A 79 12.98 -0.34 -0.36
CA THR A 79 13.27 -1.75 -0.08
C THR A 79 12.22 -2.37 0.84
N SER A 80 11.82 -1.68 1.91
CA SER A 80 10.73 -2.12 2.80
C SER A 80 9.43 -2.32 2.03
N ILE A 81 9.01 -1.35 1.21
CA ILE A 81 7.78 -1.44 0.42
C ILE A 81 7.83 -2.65 -0.52
N LYS A 82 8.96 -2.90 -1.18
CA LYS A 82 9.13 -4.08 -2.05
C LYS A 82 9.00 -5.37 -1.26
N ASN A 83 9.67 -5.47 -0.11
CA ASN A 83 9.63 -6.65 0.75
C ASN A 83 8.24 -6.91 1.31
N ASP A 84 7.57 -5.87 1.81
CA ASP A 84 6.21 -5.95 2.34
C ASP A 84 5.20 -6.31 1.25
N THR A 85 5.36 -5.76 0.04
CA THR A 85 4.54 -6.13 -1.13
C THR A 85 4.73 -7.59 -1.50
N ALA A 86 5.97 -8.07 -1.55
CA ALA A 86 6.27 -9.47 -1.83
C ALA A 86 5.71 -10.39 -0.73
N LYS A 87 5.80 -9.97 0.54
CA LYS A 87 5.21 -10.66 1.68
C LYS A 87 3.70 -10.74 1.58
N PHE A 88 3.03 -9.63 1.28
CA PHE A 88 1.58 -9.59 1.06
C PHE A 88 1.15 -10.58 -0.03
N ILE A 89 1.86 -10.60 -1.17
CA ILE A 89 1.57 -11.55 -2.25
C ILE A 89 1.78 -13.00 -1.79
N ASN A 90 2.87 -13.29 -1.09
CA ASN A 90 3.15 -14.64 -0.58
C ASN A 90 2.07 -15.12 0.41
N ASP A 91 1.66 -14.26 1.33
CA ASP A 91 0.66 -14.58 2.33
C ASP A 91 -0.74 -14.71 1.72
N MET A 92 -1.10 -13.84 0.76
CA MET A 92 -2.36 -13.91 0.03
C MET A 92 -2.45 -15.14 -0.89
N THR A 93 -1.31 -15.63 -1.40
CA THR A 93 -1.24 -16.84 -2.23
C THR A 93 -1.02 -18.13 -1.42
N SER A 94 -0.95 -18.02 -0.10
CA SER A 94 -0.77 -19.18 0.78
C SER A 94 -1.99 -20.12 0.73
N PRO A 95 -1.78 -21.44 0.64
CA PRO A 95 -2.88 -22.41 0.78
C PRO A 95 -3.47 -22.43 2.20
N GLU A 96 -2.74 -21.89 3.19
CA GLU A 96 -3.18 -21.78 4.58
C GLU A 96 -3.83 -20.43 4.91
N LEU A 97 -4.15 -19.62 3.88
CA LEU A 97 -4.80 -18.33 4.05
C LEU A 97 -6.15 -18.49 4.77
N VAL A 98 -6.29 -17.81 5.90
CA VAL A 98 -7.55 -17.80 6.66
C VAL A 98 -8.37 -16.55 6.33
N ILE A 99 -9.56 -16.78 5.80
CA ILE A 99 -10.54 -15.72 5.51
C ILE A 99 -11.62 -15.75 6.60
N PRO A 100 -11.75 -14.71 7.44
CA PRO A 100 -12.61 -14.72 8.61
C PRO A 100 -14.07 -14.46 8.23
N LEU A 101 -14.70 -15.37 7.49
CA LEU A 101 -16.13 -15.33 7.20
C LEU A 101 -16.95 -15.87 8.38
N ASP A 102 -18.10 -15.24 8.65
CA ASP A 102 -19.12 -15.82 9.51
C ASP A 102 -19.68 -17.09 8.83
N PRO A 103 -19.72 -18.25 9.51
CA PRO A 103 -20.27 -19.48 8.94
C PRO A 103 -21.77 -19.37 8.62
N LYS A 104 -22.49 -18.43 9.23
CA LYS A 104 -23.91 -18.21 8.98
C LYS A 104 -24.10 -17.30 7.77
N ALA A 105 -24.42 -17.91 6.63
CA ALA A 105 -24.80 -17.17 5.45
C ALA A 105 -26.17 -16.49 5.61
N THR A 106 -26.36 -15.38 4.91
CA THR A 106 -27.66 -14.74 4.72
C THR A 106 -28.11 -14.94 3.28
N PHE A 107 -29.41 -15.21 3.10
CA PHE A 107 -30.01 -15.44 1.79
C PHE A 107 -30.89 -14.25 1.44
N LYS A 108 -30.59 -13.57 0.34
CA LYS A 108 -31.32 -12.38 -0.08
C LYS A 108 -31.37 -12.30 -1.61
N ASP A 109 -32.57 -12.09 -2.15
CA ASP A 109 -32.78 -11.85 -3.59
C ASP A 109 -32.14 -12.92 -4.51
N GLY A 110 -32.20 -14.19 -4.10
CA GLY A 110 -31.58 -15.30 -4.84
C GLY A 110 -30.05 -15.32 -4.78
N ARG A 111 -29.45 -14.65 -3.79
CA ARG A 111 -28.00 -14.59 -3.55
C ARG A 111 -27.66 -15.09 -2.14
N VAL A 112 -26.46 -15.63 -2.00
CA VAL A 112 -25.86 -16.00 -0.72
C VAL A 112 -24.83 -14.95 -0.34
N GLN A 113 -24.92 -14.44 0.89
CA GLN A 113 -24.08 -13.36 1.39
C GLN A 113 -23.41 -13.78 2.71
N TYR A 114 -22.09 -13.61 2.77
CA TYR A 114 -21.27 -13.88 3.94
C TYR A 114 -20.70 -12.57 4.47
N GLN A 115 -20.91 -12.32 5.77
CA GLN A 115 -20.27 -11.22 6.48
C GLN A 115 -18.91 -11.68 7.03
N TYR A 116 -18.00 -10.74 7.25
CA TYR A 116 -16.80 -11.02 8.02
C TYR A 116 -17.11 -11.14 9.52
N LYS A 117 -16.37 -11.99 10.22
CA LYS A 117 -16.50 -12.20 11.66
C LYS A 117 -16.35 -10.87 12.41
N ASN A 118 -17.12 -10.72 13.48
CA ASN A 118 -17.11 -9.53 14.33
C ASN A 118 -17.39 -8.21 13.57
N GLN A 119 -18.02 -8.26 12.40
CA GLN A 119 -18.27 -7.09 11.54
C GLN A 119 -16.97 -6.35 11.16
N THR A 120 -15.86 -7.07 11.11
CA THR A 120 -14.57 -6.53 10.66
C THR A 120 -14.65 -6.08 9.20
N LYS A 121 -13.83 -5.08 8.85
CA LYS A 121 -13.79 -4.52 7.50
C LYS A 121 -12.35 -4.46 7.00
N PHE A 122 -12.14 -4.92 5.78
CA PHE A 122 -10.81 -5.09 5.19
C PHE A 122 -10.57 -4.08 4.05
N HIS A 123 -10.58 -2.79 4.37
CA HIS A 123 -10.49 -1.74 3.35
C HIS A 123 -9.12 -1.72 2.66
N ASN A 124 -8.04 -1.70 3.43
CA ASN A 124 -6.69 -1.61 2.87
C ASN A 124 -6.33 -2.87 2.08
N LEU A 125 -6.75 -4.05 2.56
CA LEU A 125 -6.57 -5.32 1.86
C LEU A 125 -7.21 -5.25 0.48
N PHE A 126 -8.50 -4.89 0.37
CA PHE A 126 -9.19 -4.89 -0.91
C PHE A 126 -8.74 -3.74 -1.82
N ASP A 127 -8.47 -2.56 -1.27
CA ASP A 127 -7.86 -1.46 -2.04
C ASP A 127 -6.54 -1.92 -2.66
N PHE A 128 -5.64 -2.45 -1.85
CA PHE A 128 -4.31 -2.85 -2.29
C PHE A 128 -4.34 -4.06 -3.22
N LEU A 129 -5.20 -5.04 -2.93
CA LEU A 129 -5.42 -6.20 -3.80
C LEU A 129 -5.97 -5.78 -5.16
N SER A 130 -6.90 -4.82 -5.20
CA SER A 130 -7.45 -4.29 -6.45
C SER A 130 -6.38 -3.57 -7.27
N GLU A 131 -5.54 -2.77 -6.62
CA GLU A 131 -4.38 -2.13 -7.24
C GLU A 131 -3.42 -3.17 -7.85
N LEU A 132 -3.04 -4.20 -7.09
CA LEU A 132 -2.15 -5.25 -7.56
C LEU A 132 -2.73 -5.99 -8.77
N LEU A 133 -4.04 -6.25 -8.77
CA LEU A 133 -4.73 -6.94 -9.85
C LEU A 133 -5.01 -6.03 -11.07
N GLY A 134 -4.88 -4.71 -10.92
CA GLY A 134 -5.27 -3.75 -11.96
C GLY A 134 -6.79 -3.68 -12.16
N LEU A 135 -7.55 -3.91 -11.09
CA LEU A 135 -9.01 -3.93 -11.05
C LEU A 135 -9.53 -2.83 -10.13
N SER A 136 -10.81 -2.49 -10.24
CA SER A 136 -11.49 -1.64 -9.27
C SER A 136 -12.09 -2.47 -8.13
N ALA A 137 -12.12 -1.92 -6.92
CA ALA A 137 -12.92 -2.47 -5.82
C ALA A 137 -14.42 -2.09 -5.99
N PRO A 138 -15.39 -2.97 -5.63
CA PRO A 138 -15.19 -4.33 -5.12
C PRO A 138 -14.74 -5.30 -6.22
N LEU A 139 -13.98 -6.32 -5.83
CA LEU A 139 -13.46 -7.30 -6.77
C LEU A 139 -14.59 -8.24 -7.21
N VAL A 140 -14.86 -8.28 -8.51
CA VAL A 140 -15.84 -9.19 -9.09
C VAL A 140 -15.10 -10.28 -9.84
N VAL A 141 -15.18 -11.51 -9.33
CA VAL A 141 -14.61 -12.70 -9.95
C VAL A 141 -15.76 -13.64 -10.28
N LYS A 142 -16.12 -13.71 -11.57
CA LYS A 142 -17.29 -14.45 -12.06
C LYS A 142 -18.57 -14.03 -11.33
N ASP A 143 -19.14 -14.92 -10.53
CA ASP A 143 -20.39 -14.73 -9.78
C ASP A 143 -20.16 -14.30 -8.32
N VAL A 144 -18.91 -14.06 -7.93
CA VAL A 144 -18.52 -13.69 -6.57
C VAL A 144 -18.06 -12.23 -6.55
N LEU A 145 -18.73 -11.44 -5.71
CA LEU A 145 -18.32 -10.08 -5.37
C LEU A 145 -17.63 -10.13 -4.00
N LEU A 146 -16.38 -9.71 -3.95
CA LEU A 146 -15.58 -9.58 -2.74
C LEU A 146 -15.38 -8.08 -2.45
N SER A 147 -15.84 -7.65 -1.28
CA SER A 147 -15.77 -6.25 -0.85
C SER A 147 -15.14 -6.15 0.54
N SER A 148 -14.84 -4.93 0.98
CA SER A 148 -14.28 -4.69 2.32
C SER A 148 -15.19 -5.13 3.47
N THR A 149 -16.50 -5.25 3.24
CA THR A 149 -17.48 -5.56 4.28
C THR A 149 -18.03 -6.98 4.19
N GLU A 150 -18.10 -7.53 2.98
CA GLU A 150 -18.82 -8.78 2.74
C GLU A 150 -18.43 -9.48 1.43
N VAL A 151 -18.85 -10.73 1.34
CA VAL A 151 -18.78 -11.55 0.14
C VAL A 151 -20.18 -11.90 -0.32
N ILE A 152 -20.52 -11.58 -1.57
CA ILE A 152 -21.82 -11.88 -2.18
C ILE A 152 -21.61 -12.87 -3.33
N VAL A 153 -22.34 -13.97 -3.33
CA VAL A 153 -22.34 -14.96 -4.41
C VAL A 153 -23.71 -15.01 -5.08
N LYS A 154 -23.74 -14.87 -6.41
CA LYS A 154 -24.97 -14.81 -7.22
C LYS A 154 -25.58 -16.20 -7.47
N VAL A 155 -25.91 -16.91 -6.39
CA VAL A 155 -26.59 -18.21 -6.41
C VAL A 155 -27.53 -18.31 -5.21
N SER A 156 -28.56 -19.16 -5.28
CA SER A 156 -29.51 -19.38 -4.18
C SER A 156 -29.12 -20.54 -3.26
N ASN A 157 -28.17 -21.38 -3.68
CA ASN A 157 -27.73 -22.56 -2.95
C ASN A 157 -26.40 -22.30 -2.20
N GLU A 158 -26.37 -22.58 -0.90
CA GLU A 158 -25.18 -22.34 -0.06
C GLU A 158 -23.98 -23.22 -0.44
N TYR A 159 -24.21 -24.48 -0.81
CA TYR A 159 -23.13 -25.38 -1.22
C TYR A 159 -22.48 -24.90 -2.52
N GLU A 160 -23.30 -24.51 -3.51
CA GLU A 160 -22.82 -23.89 -4.74
C GLU A 160 -22.08 -22.58 -4.45
N ALA A 161 -22.57 -21.77 -3.50
CA ALA A 161 -21.93 -20.52 -3.11
C ALA A 161 -20.52 -20.75 -2.55
N LYS A 162 -20.34 -21.77 -1.69
CA LYS A 162 -19.03 -22.17 -1.16
C LYS A 162 -18.09 -22.61 -2.27
N GLN A 163 -18.55 -23.43 -3.22
CA GLN A 163 -17.74 -23.86 -4.35
C GLN A 163 -17.27 -22.67 -5.21
N LYS A 164 -18.19 -21.75 -5.54
CA LYS A 164 -17.86 -20.55 -6.33
C LYS A 164 -16.92 -19.61 -5.60
N PHE A 165 -17.09 -19.44 -4.28
CA PHE A 165 -16.17 -18.67 -3.44
C PHE A 165 -14.75 -19.26 -3.49
N ILE A 166 -14.59 -20.57 -3.24
CA ILE A 166 -13.30 -21.26 -3.29
C ILE A 166 -12.66 -21.12 -4.67
N SER A 167 -13.42 -21.34 -5.75
CA SER A 167 -12.91 -21.17 -7.12
C SER A 167 -12.44 -19.74 -7.39
N SER A 168 -13.16 -18.74 -6.90
CA SER A 168 -12.84 -17.33 -7.11
C SER A 168 -11.58 -16.92 -6.34
N MET A 169 -11.44 -17.40 -5.10
CA MET A 169 -10.21 -17.19 -4.32
C MET A 169 -9.00 -17.85 -5.00
N ASN A 170 -9.15 -19.09 -5.49
CA ASN A 170 -8.10 -19.78 -6.23
C ASN A 170 -7.69 -19.02 -7.51
N GLU A 171 -8.64 -18.38 -8.20
CA GLU A 171 -8.35 -17.54 -9.37
C GLU A 171 -7.56 -16.29 -8.99
N ILE A 172 -7.94 -15.59 -7.92
CA ILE A 172 -7.18 -14.45 -7.39
C ILE A 172 -5.75 -14.89 -7.05
N GLN A 173 -5.59 -15.99 -6.32
CA GLN A 173 -4.28 -16.52 -5.93
C GLN A 173 -3.42 -16.89 -7.14
N LYS A 174 -4.01 -17.51 -8.17
CA LYS A 174 -3.30 -17.79 -9.43
C LYS A 174 -2.83 -16.51 -10.12
N THR A 175 -3.70 -15.50 -10.25
CA THR A 175 -3.33 -14.22 -10.88
C THR A 175 -2.23 -13.50 -10.11
N LEU A 176 -2.29 -13.50 -8.78
CA LEU A 176 -1.22 -12.94 -7.94
C LEU A 176 0.10 -13.70 -8.09
N THR A 177 0.04 -15.03 -8.19
CA THR A 177 1.23 -15.88 -8.40
C THR A 177 1.90 -15.58 -9.75
N ILE A 178 1.12 -15.28 -10.79
CA ILE A 178 1.67 -14.84 -12.09
C ILE A 178 2.37 -13.49 -11.93
N LYS A 179 1.77 -12.54 -11.21
CA LYS A 179 2.35 -11.20 -10.96
C LYS A 179 3.56 -11.21 -10.03
N LYS A 180 3.81 -12.31 -9.31
CA LYS A 180 5.03 -12.51 -8.51
C LYS A 180 6.27 -12.71 -9.38
N LYS A 181 6.11 -13.21 -10.61
CA LYS A 181 7.18 -13.42 -11.59
C LYS A 181 7.42 -12.18 -12.42
#